data_AF-X1PT66-F1
#
_entry.id   AF-X1PT66-F1
#
_cell.length_a   1.000
_cell.length_b   1.000
_cell.length_c   1.000
_cell.angle_alpha   90.00
_cell.angle_beta   90.00
_cell.angle_gamma   90.00
#
_symmetry.space_group_name_H-M   'P 1'
#
loop_
_entity.id
_entity.type
_entity.pdbx_description
1 polymer ?
#
loop_
_entity_poly.entity_id
_entity_poly.type
_entity_poly.pdbx_seq_one_letter_code
_entity_poly.pdbx_strand_id
1 'polypeptide(L)'
;MHDGALLIRKGRVTKVACYLPLSSAEGLPKEWSTRHRAALGLSERCDAWVVVVSEERGEISLARSGQMIHVTNLMQLSELVQEAITPPGPTGITWWERVHALVVRRWPLKIGALGMVSLLWLLLAGQQNFEVTLKVPLETRNVPEKMEIFEPVNPEVQITVRGLRKDAGTLNKRNVHVAIDLSMARFGTRAFRITRDQINLPNDRVNVIHIEPPQMEFKFRETLSTD
;
A
#
# COMPACT_ATOMS: atom_id res chain seq x y z
N MET A 1 28.24 -31.00 -45.69
CA MET A 1 27.94 -30.13 -44.53
C MET A 1 27.17 -30.96 -43.51
N HIS A 2 27.85 -31.56 -42.53
CA HIS A 2 27.24 -32.53 -41.59
C HIS A 2 27.56 -32.25 -40.12
N ASP A 3 28.30 -31.17 -39.83
CA ASP A 3 28.80 -30.93 -38.49
C ASP A 3 27.99 -29.84 -37.79
N GLY A 4 27.24 -30.22 -36.76
CA GLY A 4 26.43 -29.33 -35.94
C GLY A 4 24.94 -29.61 -35.98
N ALA A 5 24.19 -28.90 -35.14
CA ALA A 5 22.77 -29.13 -34.92
C ALA A 5 21.87 -28.30 -35.85
N LEU A 6 20.68 -28.84 -36.09
CA LEU A 6 19.57 -28.18 -36.77
C LEU A 6 18.65 -27.56 -35.72
N LEU A 7 18.37 -26.25 -35.82
CA LEU A 7 17.43 -25.58 -34.94
C LEU A 7 16.09 -25.38 -35.63
N ILE A 8 15.05 -26.03 -35.11
CA ILE A 8 13.66 -25.86 -35.54
C ILE A 8 12.94 -25.00 -34.50
N ARG A 9 12.27 -23.94 -34.96
CA ARG A 9 11.47 -23.06 -34.11
C ARG A 9 10.23 -22.62 -34.86
N LYS A 10 9.06 -22.68 -34.21
CA LYS A 10 7.75 -22.33 -34.82
C LYS A 10 7.51 -23.06 -36.15
N GLY A 11 7.82 -24.36 -36.19
CA GLY A 11 7.64 -25.20 -37.39
C GLY A 11 8.58 -24.88 -38.56
N ARG A 12 9.62 -24.05 -38.37
CA ARG A 12 10.58 -23.69 -39.43
C ARG A 12 12.01 -23.94 -38.98
N VAL A 13 12.85 -24.40 -39.91
CA VAL A 13 14.30 -24.43 -39.72
C VAL A 13 14.80 -22.99 -39.65
N THR A 14 15.34 -22.60 -38.49
CA THR A 14 15.86 -21.25 -38.26
C THR A 14 17.37 -21.18 -38.47
N LYS A 15 18.09 -22.24 -38.07
CA LYS A 15 19.55 -22.35 -38.22
C LYS A 15 19.96 -23.79 -38.49
N VAL A 16 21.09 -23.95 -39.17
CA VAL A 16 21.77 -25.23 -39.47
C VAL A 16 23.21 -25.13 -38.98
N ALA A 17 23.89 -26.27 -38.79
CA ALA A 17 25.29 -26.32 -38.35
C ALA A 17 25.56 -25.55 -37.04
N CYS A 18 24.64 -25.63 -36.07
CA CYS A 18 24.80 -24.96 -34.79
C CYS A 18 25.77 -25.73 -33.89
N TYR A 19 26.71 -25.02 -33.27
CA TYR A 19 27.50 -25.56 -32.17
C TYR A 19 26.67 -25.53 -30.89
N LEU A 20 26.58 -26.68 -30.23
CA LEU A 20 25.83 -26.84 -28.98
C LEU A 20 26.79 -27.06 -27.81
N PRO A 21 26.42 -26.63 -26.59
CA PRO A 21 27.21 -26.92 -25.39
C PRO A 21 27.20 -28.42 -25.10
N LEU A 22 28.36 -28.97 -24.75
CA LEU A 22 28.48 -30.35 -24.30
C LEU A 22 28.15 -30.45 -22.81
N SER A 23 27.48 -31.53 -22.40
CA SER A 23 27.29 -31.85 -20.98
C SER A 23 28.63 -32.18 -20.33
N SER A 24 28.84 -31.63 -19.12
CA SER A 24 29.98 -31.91 -18.26
C SER A 24 29.67 -32.95 -17.18
N ALA A 25 28.54 -33.66 -17.28
CA ALA A 25 28.16 -34.68 -16.32
C ALA A 25 29.19 -35.82 -16.31
N GLU A 26 29.57 -36.25 -15.11
CA GLU A 26 30.43 -37.42 -14.90
C GLU A 26 29.60 -38.72 -15.02
N GLY A 27 30.23 -39.82 -15.42
CA GLY A 27 29.55 -41.13 -15.52
C GLY A 27 28.65 -41.32 -16.74
N LEU A 28 28.71 -40.44 -17.74
CA LEU A 28 27.97 -40.64 -19.00
C LEU A 28 28.42 -41.93 -19.71
N PRO A 29 27.50 -42.67 -20.36
CA PRO A 29 27.84 -43.89 -21.09
C PRO A 29 28.98 -43.68 -22.08
N LYS A 30 29.94 -44.62 -22.10
CA LYS A 30 31.11 -44.55 -22.99
C LYS A 30 30.71 -44.58 -24.47
N GLU A 31 29.59 -45.21 -24.76
CA GLU A 31 28.97 -45.37 -26.09
C GLU A 31 28.33 -44.09 -26.63
N TRP A 32 28.30 -43.01 -25.85
CA TRP A 32 27.72 -41.73 -26.26
C TRP A 32 28.74 -40.85 -26.97
N SER A 33 28.47 -40.63 -28.26
CA SER A 33 29.23 -39.72 -29.11
C SER A 33 29.07 -38.25 -28.68
N THR A 34 29.86 -37.37 -29.29
CA THR A 34 29.79 -35.91 -29.08
C THR A 34 28.40 -35.34 -29.34
N ARG A 35 27.63 -35.92 -30.29
CA ARG A 35 26.24 -35.52 -30.56
C ARG A 35 25.30 -35.79 -29.38
N HIS A 36 25.46 -36.92 -28.70
CA HIS A 36 24.66 -37.25 -27.52
C HIS A 36 25.00 -36.31 -26.36
N ARG A 37 26.29 -36.02 -26.16
CA ARG A 37 26.76 -35.06 -25.14
C ARG A 37 26.27 -33.64 -25.43
N ALA A 38 26.24 -33.24 -26.70
CA ALA A 38 25.72 -31.97 -27.16
C ALA A 38 24.20 -31.85 -26.96
N ALA A 39 23.47 -32.93 -27.26
CA ALA A 39 22.02 -32.99 -27.04
C ALA A 39 21.69 -32.87 -25.55
N LEU A 40 22.37 -33.65 -24.70
CA LEU A 40 22.23 -33.56 -23.25
C LEU A 40 22.60 -32.16 -22.74
N GLY A 41 23.76 -31.62 -23.13
CA GLY A 41 24.25 -30.33 -22.67
C GLY A 41 23.37 -29.15 -23.05
N LEU A 42 22.70 -29.20 -24.21
CA LEU A 42 21.68 -28.21 -24.55
C LEU A 42 20.43 -28.36 -23.68
N SER A 43 19.95 -29.60 -23.50
CA SER A 43 18.75 -29.90 -22.69
C SER A 43 18.90 -29.61 -21.19
N GLU A 44 20.13 -29.55 -20.68
CA GLU A 44 20.44 -29.13 -19.30
C GLU A 44 20.28 -27.61 -19.11
N ARG A 45 20.47 -26.83 -20.17
CA ARG A 45 20.51 -25.36 -20.11
C ARG A 45 19.21 -24.68 -20.56
N CYS A 46 18.34 -25.41 -21.25
CA CYS A 46 17.07 -24.90 -21.72
C CYS A 46 16.01 -26.00 -21.83
N ASP A 47 14.78 -25.58 -22.08
CA ASP A 47 13.61 -26.43 -22.29
C ASP A 47 13.55 -27.06 -23.70
N ALA A 48 14.64 -26.98 -24.47
CA ALA A 48 14.70 -27.57 -25.79
C ALA A 48 14.65 -29.10 -25.73
N TRP A 49 13.84 -29.66 -26.62
CA TRP A 49 13.85 -31.08 -26.93
C TRP A 49 14.85 -31.32 -28.06
N VAL A 50 15.79 -32.24 -27.86
CA VAL A 50 16.85 -32.52 -28.84
C VAL A 50 16.81 -33.97 -29.23
N VAL A 51 16.48 -34.24 -30.49
CA VAL A 51 16.55 -35.59 -31.05
C VAL A 51 17.95 -35.83 -31.61
N VAL A 52 18.57 -36.94 -31.26
CA VAL A 52 19.87 -37.37 -31.76
C VAL A 52 19.77 -38.78 -32.31
N VAL A 53 20.43 -39.00 -33.44
CA VAL A 53 20.58 -40.34 -34.04
C VAL A 53 22.04 -40.74 -33.92
N SER A 54 22.29 -41.92 -33.35
CA SER A 54 23.61 -42.52 -33.24
C SER A 54 24.11 -42.89 -34.63
N GLU A 55 25.24 -42.32 -35.03
CA GLU A 55 25.88 -42.62 -36.32
C GLU A 55 26.42 -44.06 -36.36
N GLU A 56 26.85 -44.59 -35.22
CA GLU A 56 27.43 -45.93 -35.13
C GLU A 56 26.36 -47.02 -35.04
N ARG A 57 25.27 -46.77 -34.30
CA ARG A 57 24.26 -47.80 -34.00
C ARG A 57 22.92 -47.60 -34.72
N GLY A 58 22.71 -46.45 -35.34
CA GLY A 58 21.42 -46.07 -35.93
C GLY A 58 20.30 -45.84 -34.91
N GLU A 59 20.62 -45.89 -33.61
CA GLU A 59 19.66 -45.71 -32.52
C GLU A 59 19.21 -44.25 -32.38
N ILE A 60 17.94 -44.04 -32.04
CA ILE A 60 17.38 -42.71 -31.81
C ILE A 60 17.28 -42.47 -30.30
N SER A 61 17.76 -41.32 -29.85
CA SER A 61 17.60 -40.87 -28.47
C SER A 61 17.07 -39.44 -28.43
N LEU A 62 16.37 -39.11 -27.35
CA LEU A 62 15.80 -37.79 -27.10
C LEU A 62 16.40 -37.23 -25.82
N ALA A 63 16.95 -36.01 -25.89
CA ALA A 63 17.36 -35.25 -24.72
C ALA A 63 16.28 -34.23 -24.34
N ARG A 64 15.85 -34.24 -23.08
CA ARG A 64 14.90 -33.26 -22.52
C ARG A 64 15.18 -33.07 -21.03
N SER A 65 15.21 -31.83 -20.56
CA SER A 65 15.34 -31.48 -19.14
C SER A 65 16.54 -32.17 -18.45
N GLY A 66 17.68 -32.27 -19.15
CA GLY A 66 18.88 -32.92 -18.62
C GLY A 66 18.81 -34.45 -18.51
N GLN A 67 17.85 -35.09 -19.17
CA GLN A 67 17.73 -36.56 -19.23
C GLN A 67 17.79 -37.04 -20.68
N MET A 68 18.40 -38.21 -20.89
CA MET A 68 18.43 -38.90 -22.17
C MET A 68 17.46 -40.07 -22.15
N ILE A 69 16.52 -40.08 -23.08
CA ILE A 69 15.51 -41.12 -23.25
C ILE A 69 15.86 -41.89 -24.52
N HIS A 70 16.10 -43.19 -24.38
CA HIS A 70 16.28 -44.08 -25.52
C HIS A 70 14.93 -44.37 -26.17
N VAL A 71 14.85 -44.23 -27.50
CA VAL A 71 13.60 -44.42 -28.24
C VAL A 71 13.64 -45.78 -28.93
N THR A 72 12.84 -46.71 -28.42
CA THR A 72 12.86 -48.11 -28.87
C THR A 72 12.08 -48.32 -30.16
N ASN A 73 10.97 -47.58 -30.35
CA ASN A 73 10.02 -47.79 -31.44
C ASN A 73 9.63 -46.48 -32.14
N LEU A 74 9.26 -46.55 -33.42
CA LEU A 74 8.78 -45.38 -34.17
C LEU A 74 7.50 -44.75 -33.59
N MET A 75 6.60 -45.57 -33.02
CA MET A 75 5.41 -45.03 -32.35
C MET A 75 5.78 -44.15 -31.16
N GLN A 76 6.75 -44.58 -30.35
CA GLN A 76 7.24 -43.81 -29.20
C GLN A 76 7.91 -42.50 -29.67
N LEU A 77 8.66 -42.54 -30.78
CA LEU A 77 9.23 -41.32 -31.36
C LEU A 77 8.15 -40.33 -31.76
N SER A 78 7.12 -40.82 -32.47
CA SER A 78 6.00 -39.99 -32.92
C SER A 78 5.27 -39.36 -31.76
N GLU A 79 5.01 -40.11 -30.69
CA GLU A 79 4.35 -39.62 -29.47
C GLU A 79 5.19 -38.53 -28.80
N LEU A 80 6.49 -38.77 -28.60
CA LEU A 80 7.41 -37.80 -28.01
C LEU A 80 7.53 -36.52 -28.85
N VAL A 81 7.59 -36.64 -30.18
CA VAL A 81 7.65 -35.48 -31.08
C VAL A 81 6.33 -34.72 -31.10
N GLN A 82 5.19 -35.41 -31.06
CA GLN A 82 3.88 -34.78 -30.93
C GLN A 82 3.78 -34.03 -29.60
N GLU A 83 4.22 -34.60 -28.50
CA GLU A 83 4.28 -33.92 -27.20
C GLU A 83 5.18 -32.67 -27.26
N ALA A 84 6.33 -32.74 -27.94
CA ALA A 84 7.26 -31.62 -28.08
C ALA A 84 6.71 -30.45 -28.92
N ILE A 85 5.91 -30.75 -29.95
CA ILE A 85 5.39 -29.76 -30.91
C ILE A 85 4.03 -29.21 -30.47
N THR A 86 3.23 -30.01 -29.77
CA THR A 86 1.93 -29.58 -29.27
C THR A 86 2.17 -28.45 -28.26
N PRO A 87 1.67 -27.22 -28.51
CA PRO A 87 1.74 -26.19 -27.49
C PRO A 87 1.07 -26.78 -26.24
N PRO A 88 1.63 -26.59 -25.03
CA PRO A 88 0.95 -27.05 -23.83
C PRO A 88 -0.46 -26.49 -23.91
N GLY A 89 -1.45 -27.38 -24.12
CA GLY A 89 -2.85 -27.00 -24.04
C GLY A 89 -3.04 -26.30 -22.71
N PRO A 90 -4.03 -25.41 -22.54
CA PRO A 90 -4.27 -24.77 -21.25
C PRO A 90 -4.35 -25.87 -20.20
N THR A 91 -3.25 -26.05 -19.46
CA THR A 91 -3.14 -27.04 -18.41
C THR A 91 -4.27 -26.67 -17.49
N GLY A 92 -5.22 -27.59 -17.27
CA GLY A 92 -6.38 -27.41 -16.40
C GLY A 92 -5.99 -27.27 -14.95
N ILE A 93 -5.02 -26.40 -14.66
CA ILE A 93 -4.61 -26.00 -13.34
C ILE A 93 -5.61 -24.92 -12.95
N THR A 94 -6.66 -25.39 -12.30
CA THR A 94 -7.63 -24.57 -11.59
C THR A 94 -6.84 -23.59 -10.73
N TRP A 95 -7.05 -22.30 -10.96
CA TRP A 95 -6.34 -21.21 -10.29
C TRP A 95 -6.20 -21.39 -8.76
N TRP A 96 -7.15 -22.12 -8.13
CA TRP A 96 -7.14 -22.53 -6.74
C TRP A 96 -5.92 -23.36 -6.29
N GLU A 97 -5.37 -24.25 -7.11
CA GLU A 97 -4.19 -25.05 -6.75
C GLU A 97 -2.91 -24.20 -6.75
N ARG A 98 -2.81 -23.28 -7.73
CA ARG A 98 -1.74 -22.28 -7.78
C ARG A 98 -1.83 -21.32 -6.61
N VAL A 99 -3.02 -20.83 -6.29
CA VAL A 99 -3.25 -19.96 -5.13
C VAL A 99 -2.92 -20.71 -3.83
N HIS A 100 -3.39 -21.94 -3.64
CA HIS A 100 -3.05 -22.72 -2.44
C HIS A 100 -1.55 -22.96 -2.29
N ALA A 101 -0.81 -23.28 -3.36
CA ALA A 101 0.65 -23.48 -3.28
C ALA A 101 1.41 -22.17 -2.97
N LEU A 102 1.00 -21.04 -3.55
CA LEU A 102 1.59 -19.71 -3.32
C LEU A 102 1.21 -19.12 -1.97
N VAL A 103 0.03 -19.49 -1.49
CA VAL A 103 -0.47 -19.16 -0.16
C VAL A 103 0.31 -20.00 0.85
N VAL A 104 0.21 -21.34 0.85
CA VAL A 104 0.75 -22.27 1.87
C VAL A 104 2.28 -22.23 2.02
N ARG A 105 3.04 -21.89 0.98
CA ARG A 105 4.51 -21.80 1.10
C ARG A 105 4.93 -20.43 1.68
N ARG A 106 5.46 -20.45 2.90
CA ARG A 106 6.04 -19.30 3.67
C ARG A 106 5.04 -18.37 4.39
N TRP A 107 3.97 -18.91 4.99
CA TRP A 107 3.12 -18.14 5.93
C TRP A 107 3.84 -17.50 7.13
N PRO A 108 4.89 -18.08 7.77
CA PRO A 108 5.48 -17.44 8.95
C PRO A 108 6.12 -16.09 8.64
N LEU A 109 6.68 -15.92 7.43
CA LEU A 109 7.25 -14.64 6.99
C LEU A 109 6.15 -13.61 6.69
N LYS A 110 5.03 -14.03 6.09
CA LYS A 110 3.89 -13.14 5.80
C LYS A 110 3.21 -12.66 7.07
N ILE A 111 2.98 -13.56 8.03
CA ILE A 111 2.44 -13.22 9.36
C ILE A 111 3.41 -12.31 10.11
N GLY A 112 4.72 -12.61 10.07
CA GLY A 112 5.74 -11.76 10.70
C GLY A 112 5.75 -10.33 10.14
N ALA A 113 5.68 -10.17 8.82
CA ALA A 113 5.62 -8.87 8.17
C ALA A 113 4.34 -8.10 8.53
N LEU A 114 3.17 -8.77 8.50
CA LEU A 114 1.90 -8.17 8.89
C LEU A 114 1.90 -7.74 10.36
N GLY A 115 2.41 -8.58 11.26
CA GLY A 115 2.54 -8.27 12.67
C GLY A 115 3.46 -7.08 12.93
N MET A 116 4.56 -6.97 12.20
CA MET A 116 5.49 -5.83 12.31
C MET A 116 4.85 -4.52 11.83
N VAL A 117 4.14 -4.53 10.70
CA VAL A 117 3.39 -3.36 10.23
C VAL A 117 2.29 -2.98 11.22
N SER A 118 1.55 -3.95 11.74
CA SER A 118 0.50 -3.70 12.73
C SER A 118 1.06 -3.11 14.02
N LEU A 119 2.21 -3.58 14.50
CA LEU A 119 2.86 -3.06 15.70
C LEU A 119 3.36 -1.63 15.49
N LEU A 120 4.00 -1.37 14.34
CA LEU A 120 4.44 -0.02 13.95
C LEU A 120 3.26 0.95 13.84
N TRP A 121 2.17 0.50 13.20
CA TRP A 121 0.98 1.32 13.08
C TRP A 121 0.36 1.61 14.44
N LEU A 122 0.29 0.62 15.34
CA LEU A 122 -0.26 0.79 16.69
C LEU A 122 0.61 1.73 17.55
N LEU A 123 1.93 1.69 17.39
CA LEU A 123 2.85 2.63 18.04
C LEU A 123 2.69 4.08 17.52
N LEU A 124 2.49 4.28 16.22
CA LEU A 124 2.35 5.62 15.64
C LEU A 124 0.92 6.20 15.72
N ALA A 125 -0.12 5.37 15.59
CA ALA A 125 -1.51 5.81 15.53
C ALA A 125 -2.01 6.44 16.84
N GLY A 126 -1.31 6.21 17.95
CA GLY A 126 -1.64 6.78 19.27
C GLY A 126 -1.47 8.30 19.40
N GLN A 127 -0.87 8.98 18.40
CA GLN A 127 -0.51 10.41 18.47
C GLN A 127 -1.39 11.31 17.58
N GLN A 128 -2.65 10.95 17.31
CA GLN A 128 -3.54 11.82 16.54
C GLN A 128 -4.11 12.95 17.43
N ASN A 129 -3.70 14.18 17.15
CA ASN A 129 -4.26 15.39 17.76
C ASN A 129 -5.75 15.47 17.44
N PHE A 130 -6.59 15.50 18.48
CA PHE A 130 -8.05 15.57 18.34
C PHE A 130 -8.47 17.04 18.36
N GLU A 131 -9.28 17.43 17.37
CA GLU A 131 -9.83 18.78 17.25
C GLU A 131 -11.31 18.74 17.58
N VAL A 132 -11.74 19.60 18.52
CA VAL A 132 -13.14 19.73 18.92
C VAL A 132 -13.58 21.17 18.70
N THR A 133 -14.70 21.33 18.00
CA THR A 133 -15.35 22.63 17.83
C THR A 133 -16.51 22.76 18.83
N LEU A 134 -16.48 23.83 19.63
CA LEU A 134 -17.45 24.09 20.69
C LEU A 134 -18.04 25.49 20.50
N LYS A 135 -19.36 25.61 20.69
CA LYS A 135 -20.04 26.92 20.75
C LYS A 135 -20.20 27.33 22.21
N VAL A 136 -19.54 28.41 22.60
CA VAL A 136 -19.49 28.88 23.99
C VAL A 136 -20.18 30.26 24.08
N PRO A 137 -21.07 30.46 25.06
CA PRO A 137 -21.68 31.77 25.28
C PRO A 137 -20.63 32.75 25.81
N LEU A 138 -20.74 34.01 25.40
CA LEU A 138 -19.79 35.05 25.77
C LEU A 138 -20.29 35.85 26.97
N GLU A 139 -19.47 35.93 28.00
CA GLU A 139 -19.73 36.72 29.20
C GLU A 139 -19.13 38.13 29.04
N THR A 140 -19.93 39.15 29.31
CA THR A 140 -19.50 40.54 29.28
C THR A 140 -19.13 41.01 30.69
N ARG A 141 -17.91 41.50 30.89
CA ARG A 141 -17.45 42.10 32.16
C ARG A 141 -17.28 43.62 32.03
N ASN A 142 -17.47 44.34 33.16
CA ASN A 142 -17.34 45.81 33.26
C ASN A 142 -18.21 46.60 32.28
N VAL A 143 -19.52 46.32 32.25
CA VAL A 143 -20.48 47.17 31.54
C VAL A 143 -20.65 48.48 32.34
N PRO A 144 -20.43 49.67 31.74
CA PRO A 144 -20.62 50.94 32.44
C PRO A 144 -22.05 51.13 32.95
N GLU A 145 -22.25 51.72 34.14
CA GLU A 145 -23.54 51.85 34.87
C GLU A 145 -24.66 52.64 34.15
N LYS A 146 -24.47 53.06 32.89
CA LYS A 146 -25.46 53.83 32.08
C LYS A 146 -25.68 53.28 30.65
N MET A 147 -25.31 52.03 30.39
CA MET A 147 -25.35 51.47 29.03
C MET A 147 -26.01 50.09 28.98
N GLU A 148 -26.93 49.93 28.03
CA GLU A 148 -27.53 48.64 27.68
C GLU A 148 -26.97 48.13 26.34
N ILE A 149 -26.69 46.82 26.31
CA ILE A 149 -26.27 46.10 25.09
C ILE A 149 -27.54 45.79 24.30
N PHE A 150 -27.71 46.43 23.14
CA PHE A 150 -28.89 46.25 22.30
C PHE A 150 -28.75 45.06 21.33
N GLU A 151 -27.55 44.86 20.78
CA GLU A 151 -27.24 43.78 19.85
C GLU A 151 -25.78 43.32 20.05
N PRO A 152 -25.48 42.00 20.04
CA PRO A 152 -26.40 40.85 20.02
C PRO A 152 -26.93 40.44 21.41
N VAL A 153 -28.18 39.96 21.47
CA VAL A 153 -28.89 39.55 22.72
C VAL A 153 -28.31 38.27 23.34
N ASN A 154 -27.63 37.43 22.56
CA ASN A 154 -26.92 36.25 23.06
C ASN A 154 -25.68 35.95 22.19
N PRO A 155 -24.53 36.57 22.48
CA PRO A 155 -23.31 36.33 21.73
C PRO A 155 -22.75 34.92 21.96
N GLU A 156 -22.68 34.11 20.90
CA GLU A 156 -21.96 32.83 20.92
C GLU A 156 -20.68 32.93 20.08
N VAL A 157 -19.59 32.34 20.59
CA VAL A 157 -18.31 32.22 19.88
C VAL A 157 -18.02 30.75 19.65
N GLN A 158 -17.64 30.40 18.42
CA GLN A 158 -17.15 29.07 18.09
C GLN A 158 -15.65 29.01 18.29
N ILE A 159 -15.19 28.07 19.10
CA ILE A 159 -13.78 27.83 19.35
C ILE A 159 -13.41 26.42 18.88
N THR A 160 -12.32 26.32 18.12
CA THR A 160 -11.73 25.03 17.75
C THR A 160 -10.49 24.81 18.58
N VAL A 161 -10.50 23.68 19.27
CA VAL A 161 -9.55 23.39 20.33
C VAL A 161 -8.83 22.08 20.02
N ARG A 162 -7.49 22.10 20.06
CA ARG A 162 -6.60 20.95 19.80
C ARG A 162 -6.07 20.38 21.10
N GLY A 163 -6.16 19.06 21.26
CA GLY A 163 -5.53 18.38 22.38
C GLY A 163 -5.56 16.86 22.26
N LEU A 164 -5.11 16.19 23.31
CA LEU A 164 -5.26 14.76 23.44
C LEU A 164 -6.75 14.42 23.56
N ARG A 165 -7.20 13.33 22.93
CA ARG A 165 -8.63 12.95 22.85
C ARG A 165 -9.35 12.97 24.21
N LYS A 166 -8.64 12.57 25.28
CA LYS A 166 -9.17 12.56 26.65
C LYS A 166 -9.42 13.97 27.21
N ASP A 167 -8.56 14.93 26.88
CA ASP A 167 -8.59 16.28 27.44
C ASP A 167 -9.51 17.20 26.63
N ALA A 168 -9.45 17.10 25.29
CA ALA A 168 -10.33 17.85 24.40
C ALA A 168 -11.79 17.35 24.45
N GLY A 169 -12.01 16.06 24.73
CA GLY A 169 -13.35 15.48 24.84
C GLY A 169 -14.11 15.84 26.14
N THR A 170 -13.43 16.29 27.19
CA THR A 170 -14.05 16.73 28.45
C THR A 170 -14.54 18.19 28.39
N LEU A 171 -14.18 18.92 27.34
CA LEU A 171 -14.59 20.30 27.17
C LEU A 171 -16.09 20.37 26.83
N ASN A 172 -16.82 21.12 27.64
CA ASN A 172 -18.26 21.35 27.48
C ASN A 172 -18.59 22.81 27.80
N LYS A 173 -19.77 23.29 27.40
CA LYS A 173 -20.23 24.69 27.52
C LYS A 173 -20.15 25.28 28.94
N ARG A 174 -20.10 24.42 29.97
CA ARG A 174 -20.02 24.82 31.39
C ARG A 174 -18.61 25.07 31.89
N ASN A 175 -17.60 24.52 31.21
CA ASN A 175 -16.23 24.50 31.70
C ASN A 175 -15.33 25.47 30.92
N VAL A 176 -15.83 26.03 29.82
CA VAL A 176 -15.13 27.02 29.02
C VAL A 176 -15.86 28.34 29.16
N HIS A 177 -15.15 29.38 29.58
CA HIS A 177 -15.70 30.71 29.80
C HIS A 177 -14.92 31.70 28.93
N VAL A 178 -15.64 32.50 28.15
CA VAL A 178 -15.06 33.56 27.32
C VAL A 178 -15.54 34.89 27.90
N ALA A 179 -14.62 35.66 28.48
CA ALA A 179 -14.94 36.93 29.12
C ALA A 179 -14.36 38.09 28.31
N ILE A 180 -15.21 38.98 27.81
CA ILE A 180 -14.78 40.23 27.17
C ILE A 180 -14.93 41.39 28.15
N ASP A 181 -13.87 42.18 28.30
CA ASP A 181 -13.89 43.44 29.04
C ASP A 181 -14.44 44.57 28.16
N LEU A 182 -15.55 45.17 28.59
CA LEU A 182 -16.23 46.26 27.91
C LEU A 182 -15.94 47.64 28.53
N SER A 183 -14.93 47.74 29.41
CA SER A 183 -14.52 49.00 30.06
C SER A 183 -14.22 50.16 29.09
N MET A 184 -13.80 49.85 27.86
CA MET A 184 -13.54 50.84 26.79
C MET A 184 -14.76 51.16 25.91
N ALA A 185 -15.96 50.67 26.23
CA ALA A 185 -17.17 50.95 25.46
C ALA A 185 -17.52 52.45 25.49
N ARG A 186 -17.84 53.00 24.31
CA ARG A 186 -18.37 54.37 24.10
C ARG A 186 -19.65 54.25 23.27
N PHE A 187 -20.49 55.29 23.28
CA PHE A 187 -21.73 55.33 22.50
C PHE A 187 -21.51 54.95 21.03
N GLY A 188 -22.41 54.13 20.48
CA GLY A 188 -22.37 53.68 19.09
C GLY A 188 -22.02 52.20 18.90
N THR A 189 -21.57 51.87 17.70
CA THR A 189 -21.17 50.50 17.33
C THR A 189 -19.66 50.35 17.52
N ARG A 190 -19.23 49.36 18.29
CA ARG A 190 -17.80 49.07 18.47
C ARG A 190 -17.50 47.59 18.30
N ALA A 191 -16.50 47.30 17.48
CA ALA A 191 -15.94 45.96 17.33
C ALA A 191 -14.92 45.68 18.45
N PHE A 192 -15.11 44.56 19.16
CA PHE A 192 -14.15 44.04 20.13
C PHE A 192 -13.50 42.79 19.54
N ARG A 193 -12.16 42.71 19.61
CA ARG A 193 -11.38 41.56 19.16
C ARG A 193 -11.34 40.49 20.24
N ILE A 194 -11.64 39.24 19.89
CA ILE A 194 -11.56 38.10 20.80
C ILE A 194 -10.16 37.52 20.70
N THR A 195 -9.41 37.58 21.81
CA THR A 195 -8.02 37.09 21.88
C THR A 195 -7.94 35.88 22.81
N ARG A 196 -6.95 35.00 22.62
CA ARG A 196 -6.80 33.77 23.42
C ARG A 196 -6.76 34.02 24.94
N ASP A 197 -6.20 35.14 25.39
CA ASP A 197 -6.08 35.49 26.81
C ASP A 197 -7.44 35.73 27.51
N GLN A 198 -8.50 35.90 26.74
CA GLN A 198 -9.87 36.09 27.21
C GLN A 198 -10.66 34.77 27.33
N ILE A 199 -10.06 33.65 26.90
CA ILE A 199 -10.67 32.31 26.91
C ILE A 199 -10.07 31.52 28.06
N ASN A 200 -10.86 31.28 29.11
CA ASN A 200 -10.43 30.46 30.22
C ASN A 200 -10.75 28.99 29.95
N LEU A 201 -9.70 28.16 29.88
CA LEU A 201 -9.79 26.72 29.66
C LEU A 201 -9.55 25.98 30.98
N PRO A 202 -10.22 24.85 31.23
CA PRO A 202 -10.05 24.09 32.47
C PRO A 202 -8.69 23.35 32.54
N ASN A 203 -8.02 23.16 31.39
CA ASN A 203 -6.75 22.47 31.28
C ASN A 203 -5.79 23.23 30.36
N ASP A 204 -4.58 23.53 30.84
CA ASP A 204 -3.52 24.22 30.08
C ASP A 204 -2.90 23.35 28.96
N ARG A 205 -3.18 22.05 28.95
CA ARG A 205 -2.67 21.09 27.95
C ARG A 205 -3.41 21.14 26.62
N VAL A 206 -4.32 22.10 26.47
CA VAL A 206 -5.20 22.21 25.33
C VAL A 206 -5.00 23.58 24.67
N ASN A 207 -4.89 23.59 23.35
CA ASN A 207 -4.56 24.79 22.59
C ASN A 207 -5.74 25.24 21.72
N VAL A 208 -6.08 26.53 21.75
CA VAL A 208 -7.09 27.10 20.84
C VAL A 208 -6.42 27.35 19.49
N ILE A 209 -6.90 26.69 18.43
CA ILE A 209 -6.40 26.89 17.07
C ILE A 209 -7.15 28.03 16.39
N HIS A 210 -8.47 28.00 16.50
CA HIS A 210 -9.35 28.85 15.70
C HIS A 210 -10.48 29.42 16.54
N ILE A 211 -10.84 30.68 16.26
CA ILE A 211 -11.88 31.45 16.95
C ILE A 211 -12.74 32.12 15.89
N GLU A 212 -14.03 31.80 15.86
CA GLU A 212 -14.99 32.39 14.94
C GLU A 212 -16.23 32.95 15.68
N PRO A 213 -16.58 34.22 15.46
CA PRO A 213 -15.83 35.25 14.73
C PRO A 213 -14.63 35.78 15.55
N PRO A 214 -13.55 36.27 14.90
CA PRO A 214 -12.39 36.84 15.60
C PRO A 214 -12.66 38.24 16.18
N GLN A 215 -13.72 38.92 15.71
CA GLN A 215 -14.18 40.20 16.23
C GLN A 215 -15.70 40.18 16.31
N MET A 216 -16.26 40.85 17.30
CA MET A 216 -17.69 40.97 17.48
C MET A 216 -18.09 42.42 17.69
N GLU A 217 -19.09 42.85 16.95
CA GLU A 217 -19.65 44.19 17.04
C GLU A 217 -20.73 44.23 18.12
N PHE A 218 -20.58 45.18 19.04
CA PHE A 218 -21.59 45.47 20.05
C PHE A 218 -22.15 46.88 19.80
N LYS A 219 -23.47 47.00 19.88
CA LYS A 219 -24.17 48.29 19.84
C LYS A 219 -24.64 48.68 21.23
N PHE A 220 -24.18 49.83 21.71
CA PHE A 220 -24.53 50.36 23.02
C PHE A 220 -25.53 51.50 22.89
N ARG A 221 -26.60 51.46 23.70
CA ARG A 221 -27.56 52.56 23.86
C ARG A 221 -27.45 53.11 25.28
N GLU A 222 -27.64 54.42 25.42
CA GLU A 222 -27.79 55.06 26.73
C GLU A 222 -29.09 54.58 27.39
N THR A 223 -28.99 54.16 28.64
CA THR A 223 -30.18 53.92 29.47
C THR A 223 -30.83 55.27 29.78
N LEU A 224 -31.96 55.56 29.14
CA LEU A 224 -32.78 56.72 29.49
C LEU A 224 -33.34 56.47 30.90
N SER A 225 -32.76 57.14 31.90
CA SER A 225 -33.35 57.22 33.23
C SER A 225 -34.74 57.85 33.11
N THR A 226 -35.77 57.03 33.20
CA THR A 226 -37.15 57.50 33.36
C THR A 226 -37.30 57.74 34.85
N ASP A 227 -37.31 59.01 35.25
CA ASP A 227 -37.85 59.44 36.56
C ASP A 227 -39.32 59.04 36.68
#